data_AF-A0A2N5MIA4-F1
#
_entry.id   AF-A0A2N5MIA4-F1
#
_cell.length_a   1.000
_cell.length_b   1.000
_cell.length_c   1.000
_cell.angle_alpha   90.00
_cell.angle_beta   90.00
_cell.angle_gamma   90.00
#
_symmetry.space_group_name_H-M   'P 1'
#
loop_
_entity.id
_entity.type
_entity.pdbx_description
1 polymer ?
#
loop_
_entity_poly.entity_id
_entity_poly.type
_entity_poly.pdbx_seq_one_letter_code
_entity_poly.pdbx_strand_id
1 'polypeptide(L)'
;MLESKDDKITLLSNYVNWLIAIAAIVVAIVTLLYGYWGRKIKESEENAKVLIQNLTEQERKITEAQTTINKIIQSGDYVRRVEEFELELKRMKEQNSAEFKKLNASIQQNYKETNTSLSEDSNQSSMPFIKDNLHTKSDIVRGDIFLANIIMSDNGRKVVRPFLIIQNDIGNKHSSFVTGIPLISNATPSPLSIPLKIEDREQFAAIPLITSIKKSDLEMHITKLDDSKLNEIEKAIAFHIGRANIDN
;
A
#
# COMPACT_ATOMS: atom_id res chain seq x y z
N MET A 1 80.47 24.06 7.06
CA MET A 1 80.91 24.75 8.29
C MET A 1 80.44 26.19 8.17
N LEU A 2 79.56 26.66 9.05
CA LEU A 2 79.29 28.09 9.17
C LEU A 2 80.46 28.68 9.94
N GLU A 3 81.43 29.22 9.22
CA GLU A 3 82.75 29.59 9.73
C GLU A 3 82.73 30.93 10.49
N SER A 4 81.74 31.80 10.23
CA SER A 4 81.57 33.07 10.93
C SER A 4 80.31 33.13 11.79
N LYS A 5 80.41 33.84 12.93
CA LYS A 5 79.26 34.22 13.78
C LYS A 5 78.21 34.99 12.98
N ASP A 6 78.64 35.75 11.98
CA ASP A 6 77.79 36.59 11.15
C ASP A 6 76.94 35.78 10.15
N ASP A 7 77.46 34.65 9.67
CA ASP A 7 76.72 33.73 8.79
C ASP A 7 75.56 33.06 9.53
N LYS A 8 75.78 32.69 10.81
CA LYS A 8 74.73 32.13 11.67
C LYS A 8 73.64 33.15 11.96
N ILE A 9 74.00 34.42 12.19
CA ILE A 9 73.05 35.50 12.41
C ILE A 9 72.21 35.76 11.15
N THR A 10 72.84 35.74 9.98
CA THR A 10 72.16 35.93 8.68
C THR A 10 71.18 34.79 8.38
N LEU A 11 71.57 33.54 8.64
CA LEU A 11 70.70 32.38 8.48
C LEU A 11 69.49 32.44 9.43
N LEU A 12 69.71 32.82 10.69
CA LEU A 12 68.66 32.95 11.70
C LEU A 12 67.66 34.06 11.31
N SER A 13 68.16 35.19 10.80
CA SER A 13 67.34 36.29 10.28
C SER A 13 66.44 35.84 9.12
N ASN A 14 67.00 35.08 8.16
CA ASN A 14 66.22 34.53 7.05
C ASN A 14 65.13 33.57 7.54
N TYR A 15 65.42 32.71 8.52
CA TYR A 15 64.42 31.79 9.07
C TYR A 15 63.27 32.53 9.78
N VAL A 16 63.59 33.57 10.56
CA VAL A 16 62.59 34.43 11.22
C VAL A 16 61.71 35.13 10.18
N ASN A 17 62.28 35.64 9.09
CA ASN A 17 61.50 36.26 8.00
C ASN A 17 60.56 35.27 7.31
N TRP A 18 61.01 34.04 7.05
CA TRP A 18 60.15 32.98 6.52
C TRP A 18 59.01 32.62 7.47
N LEU A 19 59.26 32.55 8.77
CA LEU A 19 58.21 32.29 9.77
C LEU A 19 57.17 33.42 9.82
N ILE A 20 57.60 34.68 9.77
CA ILE A 20 56.69 35.83 9.72
C ILE A 20 55.84 35.80 8.44
N ALA A 21 56.45 35.48 7.29
CA ALA A 21 55.74 35.36 6.01
C ALA A 21 54.68 34.24 6.04
N ILE A 22 55.02 33.07 6.61
CA ILE A 22 54.08 31.96 6.76
C ILE A 22 52.92 32.36 7.69
N ALA A 23 53.22 33.01 8.82
CA ALA A 23 52.18 33.48 9.75
C ALA A 23 51.22 34.46 9.07
N ALA A 24 51.73 35.40 8.27
CA ALA A 24 50.90 36.34 7.51
C ALA A 24 49.97 35.64 6.50
N ILE A 25 50.48 34.62 5.80
CA ILE A 25 49.69 33.81 4.87
C ILE A 25 48.58 33.04 5.60
N VAL A 26 48.88 32.45 6.76
CA VAL A 26 47.88 31.73 7.56
C VAL A 26 46.76 32.67 8.00
N VAL A 27 47.09 33.87 8.49
CA VAL A 27 46.09 34.88 8.88
C VAL A 27 45.22 35.28 7.69
N ALA A 28 45.82 35.48 6.50
CA ALA A 28 45.07 35.79 5.29
C ALA A 28 44.10 34.67 4.90
N ILE A 29 44.55 33.42 4.94
CA ILE A 29 43.72 32.24 4.64
C ILE A 29 42.55 32.14 5.63
N VAL A 30 42.81 32.28 6.94
CA VAL A 30 41.78 32.24 7.97
C VAL A 30 40.75 33.35 7.75
N THR A 31 41.18 34.56 7.39
CA THR A 31 40.29 35.68 7.11
C THR A 31 39.42 35.42 5.89
N LEU A 32 39.99 34.86 4.81
CA LEU A 32 39.24 34.49 3.61
C LEU A 32 38.23 33.38 3.89
N LEU A 33 38.61 32.37 4.67
CA LEU A 33 37.70 31.32 5.10
C LEU A 33 36.54 31.92 5.91
N TYR A 34 36.83 32.75 6.91
CA TYR A 34 35.78 33.37 7.72
C TYR A 34 34.78 34.17 6.88
N GLY A 35 35.28 34.92 5.88
CA GLY A 35 34.43 35.63 4.93
C GLY A 35 33.57 34.71 4.05
N TYR A 36 34.15 33.62 3.54
CA TYR A 36 33.44 32.62 2.73
C TYR A 36 32.33 31.93 3.53
N TRP A 37 32.65 31.45 4.73
CA TRP A 37 31.68 30.81 5.62
C TRP A 37 30.58 31.78 6.05
N GLY A 38 30.91 33.03 6.34
CA GLY A 38 29.91 34.06 6.67
C GLY A 38 28.90 34.31 5.54
N ARG A 39 29.34 34.34 4.27
CA ARG A 39 28.42 34.45 3.12
C ARG A 39 27.51 33.23 2.99
N LYS A 40 28.08 32.02 3.14
CA LYS A 40 27.34 30.76 3.01
C LYS A 40 26.28 30.61 4.12
N ILE A 41 26.57 31.07 5.33
CA ILE A 41 25.60 31.08 6.44
C ILE A 41 24.44 32.04 6.12
N LYS A 42 24.71 33.25 5.62
CA LYS A 42 23.64 34.19 5.24
C LYS A 42 22.72 33.65 4.16
N GLU A 43 23.28 33.04 3.12
CA GLU A 43 22.49 32.40 2.05
C GLU A 43 21.62 31.27 2.61
N SER A 44 22.14 30.47 3.55
CA SER A 44 21.36 29.43 4.21
C SER A 44 20.22 29.97 5.07
N GLU A 45 20.42 31.11 5.75
CA GLU A 45 19.38 31.76 6.55
C GLU A 45 18.25 32.33 5.68
N GLU A 46 18.58 32.94 4.54
CA GLU A 46 17.57 33.46 3.61
C GLU A 46 16.73 32.32 3.01
N ASN A 47 17.37 31.24 2.58
CA ASN A 47 16.67 30.05 2.08
C ASN A 47 15.77 29.43 3.16
N ALA A 48 16.24 29.35 4.40
CA ALA A 48 15.45 28.85 5.52
C ALA A 48 14.23 29.74 5.80
N LYS A 49 14.39 31.07 5.77
CA LYS A 49 13.28 32.03 5.95
C LYS A 49 12.21 31.86 4.87
N VAL A 50 12.62 31.74 3.60
CA VAL A 50 11.69 31.52 2.48
C VAL A 50 10.92 30.21 2.66
N LEU A 51 11.60 29.14 3.07
CA LEU A 51 10.95 27.85 3.32
C LEU A 51 9.91 27.94 4.46
N ILE A 52 10.27 28.59 5.57
CA ILE A 52 9.36 28.81 6.71
C ILE A 52 8.14 29.62 6.27
N GLN A 53 8.33 30.66 5.46
CA GLN A 53 7.24 31.48 4.94
C GLN A 53 6.26 30.67 4.09
N ASN A 54 6.80 29.84 3.18
CA ASN A 54 5.99 28.96 2.33
C ASN A 54 5.23 27.92 3.16
N LEU A 55 5.86 27.32 4.18
CA LEU A 55 5.20 26.37 5.08
C LEU A 55 4.07 27.03 5.87
N THR A 56 4.30 28.22 6.42
CA THR A 56 3.28 28.98 7.16
C THR A 56 2.07 29.30 6.28
N GLU A 57 2.31 29.65 5.01
CA GLU A 57 1.24 29.92 4.05
C GLU A 57 0.44 28.65 3.69
N GLN A 58 1.09 27.49 3.63
CA GLN A 58 0.39 26.21 3.44
C GLN A 58 -0.47 25.87 4.65
N GLU A 59 0.03 26.05 5.88
CA GLU A 59 -0.75 25.85 7.10
C GLU A 59 -2.00 26.74 7.15
N ARG A 60 -1.88 28.00 6.70
CA ARG A 60 -3.04 28.91 6.56
C ARG A 60 -4.09 28.35 5.60
N LYS A 61 -3.68 27.90 4.41
CA LYS A 61 -4.59 27.31 3.41
C LYS A 61 -5.30 26.06 3.93
N ILE A 62 -4.57 25.20 4.64
CA ILE A 62 -5.15 24.00 5.27
C ILE A 62 -6.22 24.41 6.31
N THR A 63 -5.93 25.41 7.13
CA THR A 63 -6.87 25.92 8.14
C THR A 63 -8.14 26.52 7.51
N GLU A 64 -7.99 27.26 6.41
CA GLU A 64 -9.11 27.81 5.64
C GLU A 64 -9.96 26.72 4.97
N ALA A 65 -9.31 25.69 4.43
CA ALA A 65 -10.01 24.52 3.90
C ALA A 65 -10.79 23.79 5.01
N GLN A 66 -10.16 23.59 6.19
CA GLN A 66 -10.82 22.94 7.33
C GLN A 66 -12.03 23.72 7.83
N THR A 67 -11.92 25.03 7.94
CA THR A 67 -13.06 25.88 8.34
C THR A 67 -14.17 25.88 7.31
N THR A 68 -13.84 25.82 6.02
CA THR A 68 -14.82 25.68 4.93
C THR A 68 -15.53 24.33 5.00
N ILE A 69 -14.78 23.25 5.20
CA ILE A 69 -15.33 21.89 5.38
C ILE A 69 -16.26 21.87 6.59
N ASN A 70 -15.84 22.43 7.72
CA ASN A 70 -16.66 22.47 8.92
C ASN A 70 -17.96 23.25 8.69
N LYS A 71 -17.92 24.37 7.96
CA LYS A 71 -19.13 25.12 7.56
C LYS A 71 -20.05 24.29 6.65
N ILE A 72 -19.50 23.49 5.74
CA ILE A 72 -20.31 22.62 4.88
C ILE A 72 -20.97 21.52 5.71
N ILE A 73 -20.23 20.88 6.62
CA ILE A 73 -20.74 19.85 7.52
C ILE A 73 -21.83 20.41 8.45
N GLN A 74 -21.63 21.62 8.97
CA GLN A 74 -22.58 22.31 9.83
C GLN A 74 -23.74 22.97 9.07
N SER A 75 -23.65 23.13 7.75
CA SER A 75 -24.79 23.59 6.98
C SER A 75 -25.83 22.47 7.01
N GLY A 76 -27.01 22.77 7.59
CA GLY A 76 -28.07 21.78 7.87
C GLY A 76 -28.49 20.95 6.65
N ASP A 77 -28.16 21.40 5.43
CA ASP A 77 -28.39 20.67 4.19
C ASP A 77 -27.52 19.42 4.01
N TYR A 78 -26.33 19.32 4.64
CA TYR A 78 -25.54 18.07 4.58
C TYR A 78 -26.15 17.00 5.48
N VAL A 79 -26.39 17.33 6.76
CA VAL A 79 -27.01 16.41 7.74
C VAL A 79 -28.38 15.94 7.24
N ARG A 80 -29.21 16.86 6.72
CA ARG A 80 -30.53 16.53 6.17
C ARG A 80 -30.45 15.59 4.97
N ARG A 81 -29.50 15.79 4.04
CA ARG A 81 -29.30 14.87 2.91
C ARG A 81 -28.84 13.49 3.36
N VAL A 82 -27.97 13.41 4.37
CA VAL A 82 -27.53 12.13 4.93
C VAL A 82 -28.71 11.37 5.55
N GLU A 83 -29.55 12.05 6.34
CA GLU A 83 -30.78 11.44 6.89
C GLU A 83 -31.77 11.00 5.82
N GLU A 84 -31.98 11.82 4.77
CA GLU A 84 -32.83 11.48 3.62
C GLU A 84 -32.31 10.22 2.90
N PHE A 85 -31.00 10.12 2.67
CA PHE A 85 -30.38 8.93 2.08
C PHE A 85 -30.49 7.69 2.97
N GLU A 86 -30.32 7.82 4.28
CA GLU A 86 -30.50 6.70 5.21
C GLU A 86 -31.93 6.16 5.20
N LEU A 87 -32.92 7.07 5.15
CA LEU A 87 -34.33 6.71 5.05
C LEU A 87 -34.63 6.00 3.72
N GLU A 88 -34.05 6.46 2.62
CA GLU A 88 -34.17 5.84 1.30
C GLU A 88 -33.56 4.43 1.26
N LEU A 89 -32.37 4.26 1.82
CA LEU A 89 -31.73 2.95 1.95
C LEU A 89 -32.56 1.97 2.79
N LYS A 90 -33.21 2.45 3.85
CA LYS A 90 -34.12 1.64 4.66
C LYS A 90 -35.33 1.17 3.86
N ARG A 91 -35.96 2.08 3.11
CA ARG A 91 -37.09 1.75 2.22
C ARG A 91 -36.70 0.73 1.15
N MET A 92 -35.56 0.90 0.49
CA MET A 92 -35.07 -0.06 -0.51
C MET A 92 -34.82 -1.44 0.09
N LYS A 93 -34.23 -1.51 1.29
CA LYS A 93 -34.01 -2.80 1.98
C LYS A 93 -35.31 -3.50 2.33
N GLU A 94 -36.29 -2.76 2.84
CA GLU A 94 -37.62 -3.30 3.18
C GLU A 94 -38.37 -3.77 1.92
N GLN A 95 -38.33 -3.00 0.83
CA GLN A 95 -38.92 -3.39 -0.45
C GLN A 95 -38.27 -4.65 -1.02
N ASN A 96 -36.94 -4.69 -1.10
CA ASN A 96 -36.22 -5.87 -1.58
C ASN A 96 -36.52 -7.08 -0.70
N SER A 97 -36.56 -6.93 0.63
CA SER A 97 -36.91 -8.03 1.54
C SER A 97 -38.35 -8.52 1.32
N ALA A 98 -39.29 -7.61 1.06
CA ALA A 98 -40.68 -7.96 0.79
C ALA A 98 -40.82 -8.66 -0.57
N GLU A 99 -40.10 -8.21 -1.60
CA GLU A 99 -40.03 -8.86 -2.90
C GLU A 99 -39.40 -10.25 -2.80
N PHE A 100 -38.28 -10.41 -2.10
CA PHE A 100 -37.68 -11.72 -1.84
C PHE A 100 -38.64 -12.67 -1.11
N LYS A 101 -39.42 -12.16 -0.15
CA LYS A 101 -40.42 -12.96 0.57
C LYS A 101 -41.58 -13.39 -0.33
N LYS A 102 -42.07 -12.50 -1.20
CA LYS A 102 -43.10 -12.82 -2.19
C LYS A 102 -42.58 -13.82 -3.23
N LEU A 103 -41.39 -13.59 -3.76
CA LEU A 103 -40.74 -14.47 -4.72
C LEU A 103 -40.54 -15.87 -4.13
N ASN A 104 -40.05 -15.96 -2.89
CA ASN A 104 -39.91 -17.25 -2.21
C ASN A 104 -41.26 -17.92 -1.97
N ALA A 105 -42.32 -17.18 -1.62
CA ALA A 105 -43.66 -17.74 -1.47
C ALA A 105 -44.22 -18.27 -2.81
N SER A 106 -44.04 -17.54 -3.90
CA SER A 106 -44.42 -17.97 -5.26
C SER A 106 -43.60 -19.17 -5.72
N ILE A 107 -42.30 -19.21 -5.43
CA ILE A 107 -41.44 -20.36 -5.71
C ILE A 107 -41.95 -21.58 -4.94
N GLN A 108 -42.22 -21.45 -3.64
CA GLN A 108 -42.73 -22.56 -2.81
C GLN A 108 -44.12 -23.04 -3.27
N GLN A 109 -44.97 -22.13 -3.74
CA GLN A 109 -46.27 -22.47 -4.31
C GLN A 109 -46.12 -23.22 -5.64
N ASN A 110 -45.28 -22.74 -6.55
CA ASN A 110 -44.97 -23.45 -7.80
C ASN A 110 -44.38 -24.83 -7.51
N TYR A 111 -43.46 -24.97 -6.54
CA TYR A 111 -42.93 -26.28 -6.13
C TYR A 111 -44.01 -27.23 -5.59
N LYS A 112 -45.01 -26.72 -4.86
CA LYS A 112 -46.15 -27.53 -4.40
C LYS A 112 -47.09 -27.93 -5.53
N GLU A 113 -47.41 -27.01 -6.44
CA GLU A 113 -48.26 -27.28 -7.59
C GLU A 113 -47.59 -28.29 -8.53
N THR A 114 -46.28 -28.14 -8.77
CA THR A 114 -45.48 -29.05 -9.58
C THR A 114 -45.38 -30.44 -8.94
N ASN A 115 -45.15 -30.55 -7.62
CA ASN A 115 -45.09 -31.85 -6.92
C ASN A 115 -46.46 -32.50 -6.66
N THR A 116 -47.56 -31.75 -6.68
CA THR A 116 -48.93 -32.29 -6.60
C THR A 116 -49.39 -32.83 -7.97
N SER A 117 -48.84 -32.31 -9.07
CA SER A 117 -49.02 -32.87 -10.42
C SER A 117 -48.05 -33.99 -10.80
N LEU A 118 -47.09 -34.33 -9.93
CA LEU A 118 -46.02 -35.33 -10.16
C LEU A 118 -46.06 -36.52 -9.20
N SER A 119 -47.13 -36.68 -8.41
CA SER A 119 -47.40 -37.91 -7.64
C SER A 119 -48.17 -38.97 -8.43
N GLU A 120 -48.43 -38.73 -9.72
CA GLU A 120 -48.81 -39.73 -10.70
C GLU A 120 -47.71 -39.74 -11.78
N ASP A 121 -47.17 -40.91 -12.07
CA ASP A 121 -46.10 -41.19 -13.06
C ASP A 121 -44.63 -40.88 -12.71
N SER A 122 -43.99 -41.97 -12.24
CA SER A 122 -42.75 -42.52 -12.81
C SER A 122 -41.40 -41.85 -12.51
N ASN A 123 -40.54 -42.69 -11.90
CA ASN A 123 -39.13 -42.89 -12.20
C ASN A 123 -38.42 -41.90 -13.14
N GLN A 124 -37.37 -41.30 -12.58
CA GLN A 124 -36.04 -41.16 -13.16
C GLN A 124 -35.77 -39.96 -14.09
N SER A 125 -34.65 -39.30 -13.76
CA SER A 125 -33.82 -38.42 -14.59
C SER A 125 -34.15 -36.93 -14.60
N SER A 126 -33.19 -36.11 -14.16
CA SER A 126 -33.06 -34.73 -14.59
C SER A 126 -31.57 -34.36 -14.73
N MET A 127 -31.29 -33.83 -15.91
CA MET A 127 -30.00 -33.56 -16.56
C MET A 127 -29.09 -32.53 -15.87
N PRO A 128 -27.80 -32.47 -16.28
CA PRO A 128 -26.76 -31.63 -15.71
C PRO A 128 -26.65 -30.31 -16.48
N PHE A 129 -26.89 -29.18 -15.83
CA PHE A 129 -26.51 -27.89 -16.42
C PHE A 129 -26.01 -26.91 -15.34
N ILE A 130 -24.75 -26.50 -15.52
CA ILE A 130 -24.07 -25.35 -14.93
C ILE A 130 -23.73 -25.49 -13.43
N LYS A 131 -22.61 -26.17 -13.14
CA LYS A 131 -21.90 -26.08 -11.84
C LYS A 131 -20.40 -25.80 -11.93
N ASP A 132 -19.82 -25.69 -13.12
CA ASP A 132 -18.38 -25.95 -13.24
C ASP A 132 -17.45 -24.72 -13.13
N ASN A 133 -17.95 -23.52 -12.79
CA ASN A 133 -17.05 -22.35 -12.62
C ASN A 133 -17.36 -21.42 -11.45
N LEU A 134 -18.18 -21.85 -10.49
CA LEU A 134 -18.29 -21.15 -9.21
C LEU A 134 -17.59 -22.03 -8.17
N HIS A 135 -16.28 -21.82 -7.97
CA HIS A 135 -15.62 -22.41 -6.80
C HIS A 135 -16.42 -21.95 -5.59
N THR A 136 -17.06 -22.91 -4.92
CA THR A 136 -17.89 -22.59 -3.77
C THR A 136 -17.00 -21.93 -2.74
N LYS A 137 -17.53 -20.93 -2.02
CA LYS A 137 -16.85 -20.10 -1.01
C LYS A 137 -16.06 -20.87 0.07
N SER A 138 -16.15 -22.21 0.08
CA SER A 138 -15.47 -23.18 0.93
C SER A 138 -14.13 -23.72 0.41
N ASP A 139 -13.77 -23.50 -0.86
CA ASP A 139 -12.66 -24.24 -1.51
C ASP A 139 -11.38 -23.41 -1.70
N ILE A 140 -11.32 -22.21 -1.12
CA ILE A 140 -10.14 -21.33 -1.22
C ILE A 140 -9.02 -21.92 -0.36
N VAL A 141 -7.92 -22.32 -1.00
CA VAL A 141 -6.75 -22.86 -0.29
C VAL A 141 -5.55 -21.93 -0.42
N ARG A 142 -4.61 -22.14 0.49
CA ARG A 142 -3.35 -21.43 0.49
C ARG A 142 -2.56 -21.75 -0.80
N GLY A 143 -1.98 -20.72 -1.39
CA GLY A 143 -1.25 -20.78 -2.65
C GLY A 143 -2.10 -20.52 -3.88
N ASP A 144 -3.43 -20.48 -3.77
CA ASP A 144 -4.29 -20.13 -4.90
C ASP A 144 -4.09 -18.68 -5.32
N ILE A 145 -4.19 -18.43 -6.61
CA ILE A 145 -4.11 -17.11 -7.22
C ILE A 145 -5.46 -16.82 -7.87
N PHE A 146 -6.10 -15.75 -7.42
CA PHE A 146 -7.39 -15.30 -7.94
C PHE A 146 -7.24 -13.93 -8.60
N LEU A 147 -8.02 -13.66 -9.63
CA LEU A 147 -8.33 -12.30 -10.04
C LEU A 147 -9.24 -11.69 -8.98
N ALA A 148 -8.82 -10.58 -8.38
CA ALA A 148 -9.52 -9.96 -7.26
C ALA A 148 -9.66 -8.45 -7.43
N ASN A 149 -10.79 -7.93 -6.96
CA ASN A 149 -11.14 -6.52 -7.04
C ASN A 149 -10.79 -5.79 -5.74
N ILE A 150 -9.58 -5.27 -5.66
CA ILE A 150 -8.97 -4.79 -4.42
C ILE A 150 -8.78 -3.27 -4.40
N ILE A 151 -8.88 -2.66 -3.22
CA ILE A 151 -8.59 -1.23 -3.04
C ILE A 151 -7.09 -1.08 -2.76
N MET A 152 -6.37 -0.42 -3.67
CA MET A 152 -4.90 -0.29 -3.59
C MET A 152 -4.41 1.16 -3.48
N SER A 153 -5.27 2.15 -3.72
CA SER A 153 -4.92 3.57 -3.73
C SER A 153 -5.69 4.36 -2.66
N ASP A 154 -5.06 5.42 -2.20
CA ASP A 154 -5.59 6.45 -1.29
C ASP A 154 -6.94 7.04 -1.72
N ASN A 155 -7.18 7.10 -3.03
CA ASN A 155 -8.42 7.58 -3.63
C ASN A 155 -9.61 6.59 -3.55
N GLY A 156 -9.43 5.44 -2.90
CA GLY A 156 -10.49 4.44 -2.68
C GLY A 156 -10.93 3.68 -3.92
N ARG A 157 -10.24 3.83 -5.06
CA ARG A 157 -10.58 3.09 -6.28
C ARG A 157 -10.21 1.63 -6.17
N LYS A 158 -11.17 0.80 -6.58
CA LYS A 158 -11.05 -0.63 -6.74
C LYS A 158 -10.32 -0.95 -8.05
N VAL A 159 -9.28 -1.78 -7.97
CA VAL A 159 -8.44 -2.22 -9.09
C VAL A 159 -8.47 -3.74 -9.13
N VAL A 160 -8.82 -4.29 -10.29
CA VAL A 160 -8.83 -5.73 -10.52
C VAL A 160 -7.41 -6.19 -10.85
N ARG A 161 -6.88 -7.16 -10.09
CA ARG A 161 -5.56 -7.76 -10.35
C ARG A 161 -5.42 -9.15 -9.74
N PRO A 162 -4.41 -9.94 -10.20
CA PRO A 162 -4.11 -11.21 -9.57
C PRO A 162 -3.69 -11.03 -8.10
N PHE A 163 -4.15 -11.94 -7.26
CA PHE A 163 -4.04 -11.89 -5.81
C PHE A 163 -3.76 -13.30 -5.29
N LEU A 164 -2.58 -13.47 -4.69
CA LEU A 164 -2.12 -14.75 -4.14
C LEU A 164 -2.63 -14.92 -2.70
N ILE A 165 -3.32 -16.01 -2.41
CA ILE A 165 -3.80 -16.36 -1.07
C ILE A 165 -2.65 -16.94 -0.23
N ILE A 166 -2.34 -16.30 0.90
CA ILE A 166 -1.28 -16.75 1.83
C ILE A 166 -1.82 -17.22 3.18
N GLN A 167 -3.08 -16.91 3.48
CA GLN A 167 -3.74 -17.30 4.72
C GLN A 167 -3.88 -18.83 4.81
N ASN A 168 -3.85 -19.35 6.04
CA ASN A 168 -4.04 -20.78 6.31
C ASN A 168 -5.45 -21.26 5.92
N ASP A 169 -5.56 -22.54 5.56
CA ASP A 169 -6.79 -23.13 5.03
C ASP A 169 -7.95 -23.14 6.03
N ILE A 170 -7.68 -23.26 7.33
CA ILE A 170 -8.71 -23.19 8.38
C ILE A 170 -9.34 -21.79 8.38
N GLY A 171 -8.50 -20.75 8.34
CA GLY A 171 -8.92 -19.37 8.21
C GLY A 171 -9.69 -19.14 6.91
N ASN A 172 -9.17 -19.65 5.79
CA ASN A 172 -9.84 -19.55 4.49
C ASN A 172 -11.19 -20.25 4.49
N LYS A 173 -11.38 -21.34 5.21
CA LYS A 173 -12.66 -22.04 5.29
C LYS A 173 -13.71 -21.26 6.08
N HIS A 174 -13.35 -20.79 7.27
CA HIS A 174 -14.31 -20.27 8.25
C HIS A 174 -14.47 -18.74 8.23
N SER A 175 -13.49 -17.99 7.72
CA SER A 175 -13.57 -16.53 7.64
C SER A 175 -14.41 -16.06 6.45
N SER A 176 -15.03 -14.89 6.57
CA SER A 176 -15.61 -14.16 5.45
C SER A 176 -14.56 -13.38 4.64
N PHE A 177 -13.33 -13.29 5.17
CA PHE A 177 -12.16 -12.62 4.59
C PHE A 177 -11.03 -13.60 4.31
N VAL A 178 -10.22 -13.28 3.32
CA VAL A 178 -8.97 -13.98 2.99
C VAL A 178 -7.82 -12.98 2.98
N THR A 179 -6.64 -13.43 3.38
CA THR A 179 -5.42 -12.62 3.38
C THR A 179 -4.48 -13.11 2.29
N GLY A 180 -3.97 -12.16 1.52
CA GLY A 180 -3.19 -12.43 0.33
C GLY A 180 -2.25 -11.29 -0.03
N ILE A 181 -1.53 -11.49 -1.14
CA ILE A 181 -0.57 -10.55 -1.70
C ILE A 181 -1.04 -10.15 -3.11
N PRO A 182 -1.15 -8.85 -3.40
CA PRO A 182 -1.41 -8.40 -4.76
C PRO A 182 -0.20 -8.61 -5.65
N LEU A 183 -0.44 -9.09 -6.87
CA LEU A 183 0.60 -9.26 -7.88
C LEU A 183 0.63 -8.05 -8.81
N ILE A 184 1.84 -7.56 -9.09
CA ILE A 184 2.08 -6.32 -9.84
C ILE A 184 2.97 -6.60 -11.06
N SER A 185 2.66 -6.00 -12.20
CA SER A 185 3.45 -6.22 -13.43
C SER A 185 4.78 -5.44 -13.45
N ASN A 186 4.84 -4.31 -12.74
CA ASN A 186 6.04 -3.47 -12.66
C ASN A 186 6.40 -3.29 -11.18
N ALA A 187 7.35 -4.06 -10.67
CA ALA A 187 7.97 -3.80 -9.37
C ALA A 187 9.32 -3.13 -9.57
N THR A 188 9.66 -2.17 -8.71
CA THR A 188 11.07 -1.84 -8.49
C THR A 188 11.74 -3.06 -7.87
N PRO A 189 12.96 -3.43 -8.31
CA PRO A 189 13.71 -4.52 -7.69
C PRO A 189 13.85 -4.27 -6.19
N SER A 190 13.26 -5.14 -5.38
CA SER A 190 13.30 -5.07 -3.93
C SER A 190 13.41 -6.49 -3.40
N PRO A 191 14.14 -6.73 -2.30
CA PRO A 191 14.15 -8.02 -1.62
C PRO A 191 12.76 -8.51 -1.20
N LEU A 192 11.78 -7.61 -1.16
CA LEU A 192 10.38 -7.87 -0.81
C LEU A 192 9.47 -8.01 -2.04
N SER A 193 10.04 -8.13 -3.24
CA SER A 193 9.31 -8.36 -4.49
C SER A 193 9.78 -9.69 -5.08
N ILE A 194 8.95 -10.73 -5.00
CA ILE A 194 9.30 -12.06 -5.55
C ILE A 194 8.75 -12.18 -6.96
N PRO A 195 9.59 -12.44 -7.98
CA PRO A 195 9.13 -12.66 -9.34
C PRO A 195 8.39 -14.00 -9.45
N LEU A 196 7.23 -13.95 -10.11
CA LEU A 196 6.34 -15.07 -10.39
C LEU A 196 6.03 -15.06 -11.89
N LYS A 197 6.03 -16.23 -12.52
CA LYS A 197 5.60 -16.39 -13.90
C LYS A 197 4.18 -16.95 -13.90
N ILE A 198 3.21 -16.14 -14.35
CA ILE A 198 1.79 -16.51 -14.40
C ILE A 198 1.31 -16.28 -15.82
N GLU A 199 0.80 -17.33 -16.48
CA GLU A 199 0.29 -17.28 -17.85
C GLU A 199 1.26 -16.57 -18.83
N ASP A 200 2.54 -16.93 -18.73
CA ASP A 200 3.65 -16.35 -19.52
C ASP A 200 3.95 -14.86 -19.30
N ARG A 201 3.33 -14.24 -18.29
CA ARG A 201 3.67 -12.89 -17.84
C ARG A 201 4.50 -12.94 -16.58
N GLU A 202 5.56 -12.14 -16.55
CA GLU A 202 6.30 -11.87 -15.34
C GLU A 202 5.49 -10.91 -14.47
N GLN A 203 5.25 -11.31 -13.23
CA GLN A 203 4.57 -10.53 -12.20
C GLN A 203 5.39 -10.60 -10.93
N PHE A 204 5.15 -9.68 -10.00
CA PHE A 204 5.87 -9.62 -8.75
C PHE A 204 4.87 -9.68 -7.59
N ALA A 205 5.11 -10.58 -6.64
CA ALA A 205 4.40 -10.60 -5.37
C ALA A 205 4.91 -9.46 -4.49
N ALA A 206 4.09 -8.42 -4.29
CA ALA A 206 4.46 -7.23 -3.52
C ALA A 206 4.21 -7.46 -2.02
N ILE A 207 5.18 -8.05 -1.32
CA ILE A 207 5.07 -8.38 0.12
C ILE A 207 4.64 -7.19 1.00
N PRO A 208 5.10 -5.94 0.79
CA PRO A 208 4.67 -4.80 1.61
C PRO A 208 3.18 -4.46 1.48
N LEU A 209 2.48 -5.01 0.49
CA LEU A 209 1.08 -4.76 0.20
C LEU A 209 0.16 -5.93 0.63
N ILE A 210 0.64 -6.82 1.50
CA ILE A 210 -0.21 -7.86 2.12
C ILE A 210 -1.46 -7.20 2.70
N THR A 211 -2.61 -7.74 2.32
CA THR A 211 -3.90 -7.21 2.76
C THR A 211 -4.95 -8.30 2.87
N SER A 212 -6.02 -8.02 3.62
CA SER A 212 -7.18 -8.89 3.75
C SER A 212 -8.37 -8.31 2.98
N ILE A 213 -9.01 -9.15 2.17
CA ILE A 213 -10.16 -8.77 1.34
C ILE A 213 -11.34 -9.70 1.61
N LYS A 214 -12.56 -9.24 1.29
CA LYS A 214 -13.74 -10.13 1.41
C LYS A 214 -13.63 -11.21 0.34
N LYS A 215 -14.08 -12.41 0.65
CA LYS A 215 -14.18 -13.49 -0.36
C LYS A 215 -15.06 -13.12 -1.56
N SER A 216 -16.01 -12.21 -1.37
CA SER A 216 -16.86 -11.68 -2.45
C SER A 216 -16.12 -10.77 -3.43
N ASP A 217 -14.92 -10.28 -3.08
CA ASP A 217 -14.07 -9.50 -3.97
C ASP A 217 -13.13 -10.40 -4.82
N LEU A 218 -13.16 -11.72 -4.60
CA LEU A 218 -12.50 -12.69 -5.50
C LEU A 218 -13.45 -13.00 -6.66
N GLU A 219 -12.95 -12.87 -7.90
CA GLU A 219 -13.76 -13.02 -9.10
C GLU A 219 -13.51 -14.38 -9.78
N MET A 220 -12.25 -14.68 -10.11
CA MET A 220 -11.89 -15.85 -10.90
C MET A 220 -10.63 -16.53 -10.35
N HIS A 221 -10.66 -17.84 -10.18
CA HIS A 221 -9.44 -18.61 -9.90
C HIS A 221 -8.58 -18.69 -11.17
N ILE A 222 -7.32 -18.29 -11.08
CA ILE A 222 -6.36 -18.29 -12.19
C ILE A 222 -5.56 -19.60 -12.16
N THR A 223 -4.81 -19.81 -11.07
CA THR A 223 -3.89 -20.94 -10.92
C THR A 223 -3.50 -21.09 -9.45
N LYS A 224 -2.75 -22.14 -9.15
CA LYS A 224 -2.13 -22.35 -7.84
C LYS A 224 -0.61 -22.25 -7.95
N LEU A 225 -0.01 -21.54 -7.00
CA LEU A 225 1.43 -21.43 -6.89
C LEU A 225 2.05 -22.74 -6.40
N ASP A 226 3.22 -23.08 -6.93
CA ASP A 226 3.98 -24.25 -6.50
C ASP A 226 4.55 -24.06 -5.08
N ASP A 227 4.69 -25.17 -4.36
CA ASP A 227 5.13 -25.15 -2.95
C ASP A 227 6.54 -24.55 -2.79
N SER A 228 7.42 -24.70 -3.79
CA SER A 228 8.77 -24.13 -3.77
C SER A 228 8.74 -22.60 -3.75
N LYS A 229 7.92 -21.97 -4.61
CA LYS A 229 7.75 -20.51 -4.59
C LYS A 229 6.92 -20.02 -3.42
N LEU A 230 5.95 -20.82 -2.96
CA LEU A 230 5.20 -20.50 -1.75
C LEU A 230 6.14 -20.41 -0.52
N ASN A 231 7.13 -21.29 -0.41
CA ASN A 231 8.15 -21.24 0.63
C ASN A 231 9.10 -20.02 0.50
N GLU A 232 9.44 -19.62 -0.73
CA GLU A 232 10.20 -18.38 -0.97
C GLU A 232 9.42 -17.15 -0.46
N ILE A 233 8.11 -17.13 -0.73
CA ILE A 233 7.19 -16.09 -0.25
C ILE A 233 7.10 -16.10 1.28
N GLU A 234 7.01 -17.26 1.92
CA GLU A 234 7.03 -17.36 3.39
C GLU A 234 8.27 -16.73 4.00
N LYS A 235 9.46 -17.00 3.42
CA LYS A 235 10.72 -16.41 3.89
C LYS A 235 10.72 -14.90 3.74
N ALA A 236 10.24 -14.37 2.61
CA ALA A 236 10.15 -12.92 2.42
C ALA A 236 9.12 -12.26 3.35
N ILE A 237 7.99 -12.92 3.63
CA ILE A 237 7.02 -12.47 4.64
C ILE A 237 7.66 -12.46 6.02
N ALA A 238 8.36 -13.53 6.41
CA ALA A 238 9.04 -13.61 7.69
C ALA A 238 10.08 -12.49 7.83
N PHE A 239 10.84 -12.20 6.78
CA PHE A 239 11.75 -11.06 6.75
C PHE A 239 11.01 -9.72 6.90
N HIS A 240 9.92 -9.51 6.16
CA HIS A 240 9.11 -8.28 6.20
C HIS A 240 8.58 -7.96 7.60
N ILE A 241 8.18 -8.99 8.36
CA ILE A 241 7.62 -8.83 9.71
C ILE A 241 8.66 -9.01 10.83
N GLY A 242 9.95 -9.09 10.51
CA GLY A 242 11.03 -9.23 11.51
C GLY A 242 11.05 -10.58 12.24
N ARG A 243 10.52 -11.64 11.61
CA ARG A 243 10.48 -13.02 12.14
C ARG A 243 11.40 -13.99 11.41
N ALA A 244 12.22 -13.52 10.47
CA ALA A 244 13.25 -14.36 9.87
C ALA A 244 14.27 -14.74 10.95
N ASN A 245 14.42 -16.04 11.23
CA ASN A 245 15.60 -16.53 11.93
C ASN A 245 16.78 -16.25 11.01
N ILE A 246 17.60 -15.30 11.40
CA ILE A 246 18.93 -15.12 10.83
C ILE A 246 19.74 -16.26 11.45
N ASP A 247 19.70 -17.43 10.83
CA ASP A 247 20.62 -18.49 11.17
C ASP A 247 22.04 -17.93 10.92
N ASN A 248 22.73 -17.58 12.01
CA ASN A 248 24.16 -17.23 12.03
C ASN A 248 25.01 -18.46 11.70
#